data_AF-A0A7H0VFY2-F1
#
_entry.id   AF-A0A7H0VFY2-F1
#
_cell.length_a   1.000
_cell.length_b   1.000
_cell.length_c   1.000
_cell.angle_alpha   90.00
_cell.angle_beta   90.00
_cell.angle_gamma   90.00
#
_symmetry.space_group_name_H-M   'P 1'
#
loop_
_entity.id
_entity.type
_entity.pdbx_description
1 polymer ?
#
loop_
_entity_poly.entity_id
_entity_poly.type
_entity_poly.pdbx_seq_one_letter_code
_entity_poly.pdbx_strand_id
1 'polypeptide(L)'
;MLRFNLLPDVIKNLIILNGLFYLGTVVIESTTNFPVTNYLALHYPLSPDFQPFQFVTSIFMHGGLTHLFFNMFALYMFGSALEQIWGGPRFLLYYLLTGIGASFFNLGVEYWQYTSATAELSNSTIELILRGDIDALSLITNESMADISKAFGVIHGSTIGASGAVFGILLAFGMVLPNQPIYFIFFPAPIKAKYLVIGYGLLELSRGLQYNPADNIAHFAHLGGMVIGFLILQYWKKKNGTLMR
;
A
#
# COMPACT_ATOMS: atom_id res chain seq x y z
N MET A 1 15.34 -16.83 -29.21
CA MET A 1 14.80 -17.91 -28.38
C MET A 1 14.34 -17.27 -27.07
N LEU A 2 13.02 -17.12 -26.86
CA LEU A 2 12.48 -16.57 -25.60
C LEU A 2 12.83 -17.56 -24.48
N ARG A 3 13.80 -17.22 -23.62
CA ARG A 3 14.01 -17.97 -22.38
C ARG A 3 12.83 -17.66 -21.47
N PHE A 4 11.93 -18.62 -21.30
CA PHE A 4 10.94 -18.59 -20.22
C PHE A 4 11.67 -18.80 -18.89
N ASN A 5 12.21 -17.71 -18.33
CA ASN A 5 12.59 -17.71 -16.93
C ASN A 5 11.28 -17.76 -16.12
N LEU A 6 11.05 -18.88 -15.44
CA LEU A 6 9.91 -19.07 -14.53
C LEU A 6 9.81 -17.97 -13.47
N LEU A 7 10.93 -17.30 -13.18
CA LEU A 7 11.02 -16.16 -12.29
C LEU A 7 11.90 -15.07 -12.94
N PRO A 8 11.28 -14.01 -13.51
CA PRO A 8 12.00 -12.85 -14.05
C PRO A 8 12.91 -12.19 -13.00
N ASP A 9 13.95 -11.49 -13.45
CA ASP A 9 15.03 -11.05 -12.57
C ASP A 9 14.60 -9.97 -11.58
N VAL A 10 13.78 -9.00 -12.00
CA VAL A 10 13.30 -7.96 -11.08
C VAL A 10 12.31 -8.54 -10.08
N ILE A 11 11.37 -9.39 -10.51
CA ILE A 11 10.48 -10.12 -9.59
C ILE A 11 11.27 -10.88 -8.53
N LYS A 12 12.26 -11.68 -8.94
CA LYS A 12 13.12 -12.44 -8.04
C LYS A 12 13.78 -11.52 -7.01
N ASN A 13 14.39 -10.43 -7.48
CA ASN A 13 15.12 -9.51 -6.62
C ASN A 13 14.19 -8.80 -5.63
N LEU A 14 12.99 -8.39 -6.06
CA LEU A 14 12.00 -7.79 -5.17
C LEU A 14 11.51 -8.78 -4.12
N ILE A 15 11.25 -10.04 -4.48
CA ILE A 15 10.84 -11.07 -3.51
C ILE A 15 11.94 -11.31 -2.47
N ILE A 16 13.19 -11.47 -2.92
CA ILE A 16 14.34 -11.64 -2.02
C ILE A 16 14.50 -10.42 -1.11
N LEU A 17 14.44 -9.21 -1.67
CA LEU A 17 14.60 -7.98 -0.91
C LEU A 17 13.54 -7.84 0.17
N ASN A 18 12.26 -8.05 -0.15
CA ASN A 18 11.17 -8.00 0.83
C ASN A 18 11.30 -9.10 1.89
N GLY A 19 11.74 -10.30 1.51
CA GLY A 19 12.05 -11.37 2.46
C GLY A 19 13.19 -11.02 3.42
N LEU A 20 14.25 -10.38 2.92
CA LEU A 20 15.36 -9.90 3.73
C LEU A 20 14.96 -8.74 4.66
N PHE A 21 14.15 -7.80 4.18
CA PHE A 21 13.60 -6.72 5.03
C PHE A 21 12.74 -7.29 6.16
N TYR A 22 11.85 -8.25 5.86
CA TYR A 22 11.03 -8.90 6.86
C TYR A 22 11.88 -9.68 7.88
N LEU A 23 12.83 -10.49 7.42
CA LEU A 23 13.72 -11.24 8.30
C LEU A 23 14.57 -10.30 9.17
N GLY A 24 15.13 -9.24 8.59
CA GLY A 24 15.91 -8.23 9.31
C GLY A 24 15.07 -7.55 10.39
N THR A 25 13.82 -7.20 10.07
CA THR A 25 12.87 -6.62 11.03
C THR A 25 12.64 -7.57 12.20
N VAL A 26 12.28 -8.83 11.93
CA VAL A 26 12.04 -9.85 12.96
C VAL A 26 13.28 -10.05 13.84
N VAL A 27 14.47 -10.17 13.25
CA VAL A 27 15.71 -10.41 14.00
C VAL A 27 16.06 -9.21 14.87
N ILE A 28 16.04 -7.99 14.32
CA ILE A 28 16.45 -6.79 15.07
C ILE A 28 15.45 -6.51 16.19
N GLU A 29 14.14 -6.57 15.95
CA GLU A 29 13.13 -6.32 16.98
C GLU A 29 13.09 -7.42 18.05
N SER A 30 13.49 -8.67 17.72
CA SER A 30 13.55 -9.75 18.71
C SER A 30 14.85 -9.77 19.52
N THR A 31 15.91 -9.09 19.06
CA THR A 31 17.23 -9.09 19.72
C THR A 31 17.62 -7.75 20.31
N THR A 32 16.90 -6.68 19.94
CA THR A 32 17.16 -5.30 20.38
C THR A 32 15.83 -4.61 20.72
N ASN A 33 15.89 -3.48 21.42
CA ASN A 33 14.71 -2.64 21.68
C ASN A 33 14.45 -1.62 20.55
N PHE A 34 15.04 -1.80 19.37
CA PHE A 34 14.89 -0.85 18.26
C PHE A 34 13.63 -1.17 17.42
N PRO A 35 12.65 -0.26 17.33
CA PRO A 35 11.37 -0.50 16.65
C PRO A 35 11.49 -0.30 15.13
N VAL A 36 12.09 -1.27 14.43
CA VAL A 36 12.34 -1.22 12.98
C VAL A 36 11.07 -0.96 12.19
N THR A 37 9.97 -1.62 12.56
CA THR A 37 8.66 -1.50 11.91
C THR A 37 8.19 -0.05 11.94
N ASN A 38 8.16 0.57 13.12
CA ASN A 38 7.76 1.97 13.28
C ASN A 38 8.71 2.91 12.52
N TYR A 39 10.02 2.73 12.70
CA TYR A 39 11.02 3.62 12.11
C TYR A 39 10.94 3.67 10.57
N LEU A 40 10.67 2.54 9.92
CA LEU A 40 10.62 2.43 8.46
C LEU A 40 9.21 2.54 7.86
N ALA A 41 8.15 2.54 8.68
CA ALA A 41 6.78 2.73 8.25
C ALA A 41 6.51 4.17 7.84
N LEU A 42 5.52 4.40 6.97
CA LEU A 42 5.10 5.74 6.61
C LEU A 42 4.18 6.30 7.69
N HIS A 43 4.60 7.40 8.28
CA HIS A 43 3.78 8.19 9.20
C HIS A 43 3.22 9.44 8.52
N TYR A 44 2.14 9.98 9.09
CA TYR A 44 1.60 11.26 8.66
C TYR A 44 2.58 12.41 8.97
N PRO A 45 2.75 13.46 8.13
CA PRO A 45 3.80 14.47 8.32
C PRO A 45 3.81 15.25 9.63
N LEU A 46 2.67 15.33 10.34
CA LEU A 46 2.61 15.95 11.68
C LEU A 46 2.99 14.99 12.81
N SER A 47 3.19 13.71 12.51
CA SER A 47 3.65 12.70 13.45
C SER A 47 5.08 13.00 13.91
N PRO A 48 5.40 12.83 15.21
CA PRO A 48 6.79 12.92 15.68
C PRO A 48 7.71 11.87 15.05
N ASP A 49 7.15 10.75 14.57
CA ASP A 49 7.90 9.65 13.97
C ASP A 49 8.12 9.79 12.45
N PHE A 50 7.60 10.85 11.83
CA PHE A 50 7.71 11.04 10.39
C PHE A 50 9.16 11.29 9.95
N GLN A 51 9.57 10.57 8.90
CA GLN A 51 10.85 10.73 8.24
C GLN A 51 10.70 10.67 6.71
N PRO A 52 11.38 11.54 5.94
CA PRO A 52 11.21 11.57 4.48
C PRO A 52 11.57 10.27 3.74
N PHE A 53 12.44 9.43 4.28
CA PHE A 53 12.80 8.16 3.63
C PHE A 53 11.64 7.14 3.66
N GLN A 54 10.64 7.35 4.53
CA GLN A 54 9.53 6.42 4.74
C GLN A 54 8.64 6.24 3.52
N PHE A 55 8.61 7.21 2.60
CA PHE A 55 7.94 7.06 1.31
C PHE A 55 8.45 5.87 0.50
N VAL A 56 9.73 5.51 0.66
CA VAL A 56 10.36 4.39 -0.05
C VAL A 56 10.47 3.17 0.85
N THR A 57 10.88 3.33 2.12
CA THR A 57 11.13 2.18 3.00
C THR A 57 9.86 1.43 3.34
N SER A 58 8.73 2.13 3.52
CA SER A 58 7.43 1.52 3.84
C SER A 58 6.98 0.47 2.81
N ILE A 59 7.37 0.63 1.54
CA ILE A 59 7.08 -0.30 0.45
C ILE A 59 7.69 -1.69 0.72
N PHE A 60 8.74 -1.78 1.52
CA PHE A 60 9.42 -3.04 1.82
C PHE A 60 9.07 -3.63 3.21
N MET A 61 8.31 -2.89 4.02
CA MET A 61 7.90 -3.31 5.36
C MET A 61 6.66 -4.20 5.34
N HIS A 62 6.59 -5.19 6.22
CA HIS A 62 5.46 -6.13 6.27
C HIS A 62 5.11 -6.47 7.72
N GLY A 63 3.85 -6.23 8.12
CA GLY A 63 3.38 -6.47 9.49
C GLY A 63 3.21 -7.93 9.90
N GLY A 64 3.56 -8.90 9.04
CA GLY A 64 3.47 -10.31 9.36
C GLY A 64 3.72 -11.23 8.17
N LEU A 65 3.97 -12.51 8.46
CA LEU A 65 4.32 -13.51 7.45
C LEU A 65 3.21 -13.72 6.42
N THR A 66 1.95 -13.77 6.85
CA THR A 66 0.80 -13.89 5.95
C THR A 66 0.70 -12.70 5.00
N HIS A 67 0.94 -11.49 5.51
CA HIS A 67 0.91 -10.27 4.71
C HIS A 67 2.04 -10.27 3.67
N LEU A 68 3.26 -10.64 4.06
CA LEU A 68 4.38 -10.83 3.14
C LEU A 68 4.08 -11.88 2.07
N PHE A 69 3.57 -13.04 2.49
CA PHE A 69 3.28 -14.15 1.57
C PHE A 69 2.33 -13.74 0.46
N PHE A 70 1.18 -13.14 0.79
CA PHE A 70 0.19 -12.76 -0.23
C PHE A 70 0.67 -11.64 -1.13
N ASN A 71 1.44 -10.67 -0.62
CA ASN A 71 2.08 -9.64 -1.45
C ASN A 71 3.06 -10.26 -2.45
N MET A 72 3.97 -11.11 -1.97
CA MET A 72 4.99 -11.73 -2.83
C MET A 72 4.38 -12.73 -3.80
N PHE A 73 3.32 -13.45 -3.40
CA PHE A 73 2.55 -14.32 -4.27
C PHE A 73 1.87 -13.54 -5.40
N ALA A 74 1.21 -12.42 -5.09
CA ALA A 74 0.59 -11.57 -6.10
C ALA A 74 1.63 -10.90 -7.01
N LEU A 75 2.73 -10.39 -6.45
CA LEU A 75 3.87 -9.85 -7.20
C LEU A 75 4.44 -10.89 -8.16
N TYR A 76 4.63 -12.12 -7.69
CA TYR A 76 5.07 -13.24 -8.53
C TYR A 76 4.07 -13.53 -9.65
N MET A 77 2.80 -13.78 -9.30
CA MET A 77 1.76 -14.21 -10.24
C MET A 77 1.49 -13.19 -11.35
N PHE A 78 1.27 -11.93 -10.97
CA PHE A 78 0.87 -10.89 -11.92
C PHE A 78 2.06 -10.08 -12.44
N GLY A 79 3.03 -9.80 -11.57
CA GLY A 79 4.22 -9.03 -11.94
C GLY A 79 5.11 -9.76 -12.93
N SER A 80 5.27 -11.09 -12.82
CA SER A 80 6.10 -11.85 -13.77
C SER A 80 5.61 -11.73 -15.21
N ALA A 81 4.30 -11.75 -15.43
CA ALA A 81 3.72 -11.56 -16.76
C ALA A 81 4.02 -10.16 -17.31
N LEU A 82 3.94 -9.13 -16.46
CA LEU A 82 4.22 -7.75 -16.85
C LEU A 82 5.72 -7.51 -17.10
N GLU A 83 6.61 -8.04 -16.27
CA GLU A 83 8.07 -7.93 -16.51
C GLU A 83 8.47 -8.59 -17.83
N GLN A 84 7.86 -9.73 -18.18
CA GLN A 84 8.12 -10.38 -19.47
C GLN A 84 7.67 -9.55 -20.67
N ILE A 85 6.59 -8.76 -20.52
CA ILE A 85 6.07 -7.89 -21.59
C ILE A 85 6.87 -6.59 -21.68
N TRP A 86 7.17 -5.96 -20.54
CA TRP A 86 7.75 -4.61 -20.48
C TRP A 86 9.28 -4.58 -20.34
N GLY A 87 9.88 -5.70 -19.94
CA GLY A 87 11.27 -5.75 -19.49
C GLY A 87 11.46 -5.22 -18.06
N GLY A 88 12.57 -5.65 -17.44
CA GLY A 88 12.92 -5.35 -16.06
C GLY A 88 12.90 -3.85 -15.68
N PRO A 89 13.63 -2.96 -16.38
CA PRO A 89 13.73 -1.55 -15.98
C PRO A 89 12.39 -0.83 -15.93
N ARG A 90 11.53 -1.10 -16.92
CA ARG A 90 10.20 -0.47 -17.01
C ARG A 90 9.25 -1.01 -15.95
N PHE A 91 9.29 -2.33 -15.72
CA PHE A 91 8.53 -2.95 -14.63
C PHE A 91 8.95 -2.40 -13.26
N LEU A 92 10.26 -2.30 -13.00
CA LEU A 92 10.78 -1.76 -11.74
C LEU A 92 10.34 -0.31 -11.52
N LEU A 93 10.43 0.53 -12.55
CA LEU A 93 9.97 1.91 -12.49
C LEU A 93 8.47 1.97 -12.19
N TYR A 94 7.66 1.12 -12.83
CA TYR A 94 6.23 1.04 -12.56
C TYR A 94 5.94 0.66 -11.10
N TYR A 95 6.61 -0.39 -10.59
CA TYR A 95 6.47 -0.85 -9.22
C TYR A 95 6.81 0.26 -8.21
N LEU A 96 7.95 0.94 -8.39
CA LEU A 96 8.37 2.01 -7.47
C LEU A 96 7.44 3.23 -7.54
N LEU A 97 7.06 3.68 -8.74
CA LEU A 97 6.17 4.85 -8.89
C LEU A 97 4.76 4.58 -8.35
N THR A 98 4.24 3.37 -8.53
CA THR A 98 2.93 3.00 -7.97
C THR A 98 2.97 2.89 -6.45
N GLY A 99 4.03 2.31 -5.87
CA GLY A 99 4.23 2.27 -4.42
C GLY A 99 4.37 3.67 -3.80
N ILE A 100 5.29 4.49 -4.32
CA ILE A 100 5.50 5.87 -3.82
C ILE A 100 4.24 6.72 -4.05
N GLY A 101 3.60 6.59 -5.21
CA GLY A 101 2.36 7.31 -5.49
C GLY A 101 1.19 6.87 -4.60
N ALA A 102 1.10 5.58 -4.24
CA ALA A 102 0.15 5.10 -3.25
C ALA A 102 0.37 5.78 -1.89
N SER A 103 1.62 5.93 -1.46
CA SER A 103 1.99 6.66 -0.25
C SER A 103 1.49 8.10 -0.28
N PHE A 104 1.72 8.84 -1.37
CA PHE A 104 1.20 10.21 -1.51
C PHE A 104 -0.32 10.29 -1.54
N PHE A 105 -0.97 9.35 -2.23
CA PHE A 105 -2.42 9.28 -2.27
C PHE A 105 -3.00 9.04 -0.87
N ASN A 106 -2.40 8.11 -0.12
CA ASN A 106 -2.78 7.81 1.25
C ASN A 106 -2.63 9.03 2.17
N LEU A 107 -1.50 9.76 2.08
CA LEU A 107 -1.33 11.01 2.84
C LEU A 107 -2.41 12.05 2.54
N GLY A 108 -2.89 12.13 1.28
CA GLY A 108 -4.00 13.00 0.92
C GLY A 108 -5.31 12.60 1.60
N VAL A 109 -5.57 11.30 1.73
CA VAL A 109 -6.73 10.78 2.46
C VAL A 109 -6.59 11.04 3.96
N GLU A 110 -5.43 10.78 4.53
CA GLU A 110 -5.12 11.06 5.94
C GLU A 110 -5.25 12.54 6.27
N TYR A 111 -4.79 13.44 5.39
CA TYR A 111 -5.00 14.88 5.53
C TYR A 111 -6.49 15.24 5.62
N TRP A 112 -7.31 14.67 4.73
CA TRP A 112 -8.76 14.89 4.78
C TRP A 112 -9.38 14.32 6.06
N GLN A 113 -8.96 13.13 6.49
CA GLN A 113 -9.44 12.51 7.72
C GLN A 113 -9.06 13.33 8.96
N TYR A 114 -7.82 13.79 9.05
CA TYR A 114 -7.30 14.62 10.12
C TYR A 114 -8.05 15.95 10.20
N THR A 115 -8.10 16.71 9.11
CA THR A 115 -8.79 18.02 9.09
C THR A 115 -10.27 17.91 9.40
N SER A 116 -10.94 16.85 8.92
CA SER A 116 -12.35 16.60 9.25
C SER A 116 -12.55 16.26 10.73
N ALA A 117 -11.62 15.51 11.33
CA ALA A 117 -11.69 15.12 12.74
C ALA A 117 -11.37 16.30 13.68
N THR A 118 -10.42 17.16 13.33
CA THR A 118 -10.01 18.27 14.19
C THR A 118 -10.86 19.52 14.04
N ALA A 119 -11.87 19.54 13.15
CA ALA A 119 -12.65 20.74 12.84
C ALA A 119 -13.38 21.34 14.05
N GLU A 120 -13.84 20.48 14.96
CA GLU A 120 -14.64 20.87 16.14
C GLU A 120 -13.89 20.65 17.46
N LEU A 121 -12.62 20.21 17.42
CA LEU A 121 -11.81 19.96 18.62
C LEU A 121 -11.15 21.25 19.11
N SER A 122 -10.98 21.39 20.42
CA SER A 122 -10.21 22.51 20.97
C SER A 122 -8.72 22.39 20.66
N ASN A 123 -8.02 23.53 20.58
CA ASN A 123 -6.56 23.55 20.39
C ASN A 123 -5.81 22.76 21.48
N SER A 124 -6.31 22.78 22.72
CA SER A 124 -5.76 21.96 23.81
C SER A 124 -5.85 20.47 23.51
N THR A 125 -6.98 19.98 23.00
CA THR A 125 -7.14 18.58 22.62
C THR A 125 -6.21 18.22 21.47
N ILE A 126 -6.10 19.09 20.46
CA ILE A 126 -5.19 18.88 19.31
C ILE A 126 -3.74 18.80 19.78
N GLU A 127 -3.30 19.65 20.72
CA GLU A 127 -1.96 19.56 21.30
C GLU A 127 -1.71 18.24 22.02
N LEU A 128 -2.69 17.74 22.78
CA LEU A 128 -2.60 16.44 23.45
C LEU A 128 -2.53 15.28 22.43
N ILE A 129 -3.31 15.36 21.34
CA ILE A 129 -3.24 14.42 20.22
C ILE A 129 -1.83 14.43 19.61
N LEU A 130 -1.28 15.59 19.28
CA LEU A 130 0.06 15.69 18.68
C LEU A 130 1.16 15.13 19.59
N ARG A 131 1.02 15.26 20.91
CA ARG A 131 1.96 14.71 21.90
C ARG A 131 1.78 13.23 22.16
N GLY A 132 0.66 12.64 21.78
CA GLY A 132 0.34 11.25 22.09
C GLY A 132 -0.03 11.03 23.56
N ASP A 133 -0.55 12.05 24.24
CA ASP A 133 -0.89 11.99 25.68
C ASP A 133 -2.26 11.33 25.89
N ILE A 134 -2.30 10.00 25.80
CA ILE A 134 -3.52 9.18 25.91
C ILE A 134 -4.20 9.39 27.27
N ASP A 135 -3.42 9.54 28.35
CA ASP A 135 -3.95 9.70 29.69
C ASP A 135 -4.73 11.01 29.81
N ALA A 136 -4.15 12.12 29.34
CA ALA A 136 -4.85 13.41 29.32
C ALA A 136 -6.07 13.40 28.37
N LEU A 137 -5.96 12.75 27.21
CA LEU A 137 -7.08 12.62 26.26
C LEU A 137 -8.26 11.83 26.84
N SER A 138 -7.99 10.82 27.67
CA SER A 138 -9.04 10.00 28.30
C SER A 138 -9.92 10.77 29.29
N LEU A 139 -9.43 11.92 29.77
CA LEU A 139 -10.14 12.80 30.71
C LEU A 139 -11.04 13.82 30.00
N ILE A 140 -10.94 13.95 28.67
CA ILE A 140 -11.78 14.85 27.88
C ILE A 140 -13.15 14.20 27.72
N THR A 141 -14.19 14.83 28.25
CA THR A 141 -15.57 14.29 28.18
C THR A 141 -16.53 15.19 27.40
N ASN A 142 -16.11 16.42 27.09
CA ASN A 142 -16.92 17.44 26.44
C ASN A 142 -16.71 17.53 24.91
N GLU A 143 -15.89 16.64 24.35
CA GLU A 143 -15.59 16.58 22.91
C GLU A 143 -15.86 15.18 22.35
N SER A 144 -15.98 15.08 21.04
CA SER A 144 -16.29 13.83 20.35
C SER A 144 -15.13 12.84 20.44
N MET A 145 -15.32 11.75 21.19
CA MET A 145 -14.34 10.67 21.28
C MET A 145 -14.05 10.01 19.93
N ALA A 146 -15.04 10.00 19.03
CA ALA A 146 -14.86 9.47 17.68
C ALA A 146 -13.86 10.33 16.89
N ASP A 147 -13.95 11.65 17.00
CA ASP A 147 -13.06 12.58 16.32
C ASP A 147 -11.66 12.58 16.94
N ILE A 148 -11.55 12.53 18.27
CA ILE A 148 -10.26 12.35 18.96
C ILE A 148 -9.59 11.06 18.51
N SER A 149 -10.29 9.93 18.53
CA SER A 149 -9.74 8.64 18.12
C SER A 149 -9.30 8.65 16.65
N LYS A 150 -10.08 9.30 15.77
CA LYS A 150 -9.75 9.43 14.36
C LYS A 150 -8.49 10.28 14.14
N ALA A 151 -8.41 11.45 14.75
CA ALA A 151 -7.25 12.33 14.64
C ALA A 151 -6.00 11.67 15.25
N PHE A 152 -6.13 11.03 16.41
CA PHE A 152 -5.05 10.27 17.04
C PHE A 152 -4.55 9.14 16.15
N GLY A 153 -5.46 8.37 15.55
CA GLY A 153 -5.13 7.29 14.62
C GLY A 153 -4.39 7.78 13.38
N VAL A 154 -4.68 8.98 12.86
CA VAL A 154 -3.92 9.55 11.75
C VAL A 154 -2.51 9.99 12.17
N ILE A 155 -2.37 10.63 13.34
CA ILE A 155 -1.06 11.14 13.81
C ILE A 155 -0.12 10.00 14.23
N HIS A 156 -0.62 9.01 14.96
CA HIS A 156 0.18 7.94 15.57
C HIS A 156 0.08 6.60 14.85
N GLY A 157 -0.82 6.49 13.87
CA GLY A 157 -0.86 5.36 12.96
C GLY A 157 0.28 5.38 11.97
N SER A 158 0.50 4.24 11.32
CA SER A 158 1.51 4.09 10.29
C SER A 158 1.06 3.15 9.19
N THR A 159 1.60 3.35 7.98
CA THR A 159 1.32 2.52 6.80
C THR A 159 2.57 1.73 6.42
N ILE A 160 2.39 0.42 6.23
CA ILE A 160 3.44 -0.50 5.77
C ILE A 160 2.91 -1.43 4.68
N GLY A 161 3.78 -1.82 3.75
CA GLY A 161 3.46 -2.86 2.78
C GLY A 161 3.84 -2.50 1.36
N ALA A 162 4.26 -3.52 0.60
CA ALA A 162 4.37 -3.46 -0.85
C ALA A 162 3.00 -3.35 -1.57
N SER A 163 1.91 -3.43 -0.82
CA SER A 163 0.57 -3.68 -1.34
C SER A 163 0.07 -2.58 -2.26
N GLY A 164 0.36 -1.30 -2.02
CA GLY A 164 0.05 -0.22 -2.96
C GLY A 164 0.66 -0.48 -4.36
N ALA A 165 1.93 -0.90 -4.41
CA ALA A 165 2.58 -1.26 -5.68
C ALA A 165 1.98 -2.54 -6.29
N VAL A 166 1.66 -3.54 -5.47
CA VAL A 166 1.03 -4.80 -5.91
C VAL A 166 -0.37 -4.55 -6.49
N PHE A 167 -1.16 -3.65 -5.92
CA PHE A 167 -2.45 -3.26 -6.48
C PHE A 167 -2.31 -2.47 -7.79
N GLY A 168 -1.28 -1.64 -7.91
CA GLY A 168 -0.88 -1.07 -9.19
C GLY A 168 -0.57 -2.15 -10.23
N ILE A 169 0.20 -3.17 -9.87
CA ILE A 169 0.50 -4.34 -10.73
C ILE A 169 -0.76 -5.11 -11.11
N LEU A 170 -1.66 -5.36 -10.16
CA LEU A 170 -2.91 -6.07 -10.42
C LEU A 170 -3.76 -5.31 -11.43
N LEU A 171 -3.87 -3.99 -11.27
CA LEU A 171 -4.53 -3.12 -12.25
C LEU A 171 -3.85 -3.22 -13.62
N ALA A 172 -2.52 -3.05 -13.69
CA ALA A 172 -1.77 -3.17 -14.93
C ALA A 172 -2.01 -4.49 -15.64
N PHE A 173 -2.00 -5.59 -14.91
CA PHE A 173 -2.30 -6.91 -15.44
C PHE A 173 -3.71 -6.97 -16.04
N GLY A 174 -4.73 -6.45 -15.35
CA GLY A 174 -6.09 -6.38 -15.87
C GLY A 174 -6.25 -5.48 -17.10
N MET A 175 -5.40 -4.46 -17.26
CA MET A 175 -5.43 -3.55 -18.42
C MET A 175 -4.65 -4.09 -19.63
N VAL A 176 -3.51 -4.74 -19.38
CA VAL A 176 -2.62 -5.28 -20.42
C VAL A 176 -3.14 -6.63 -20.93
N LEU A 177 -3.64 -7.48 -20.03
CA LEU A 177 -4.11 -8.83 -20.29
C LEU A 177 -5.59 -9.03 -19.89
N PRO A 178 -6.53 -8.18 -20.35
CA PRO A 178 -7.90 -8.11 -19.82
C PRO A 178 -8.74 -9.38 -19.98
N ASN A 179 -8.42 -10.20 -20.98
CA ASN A 179 -9.13 -11.45 -21.26
C ASN A 179 -8.36 -12.70 -20.80
N GLN A 180 -7.23 -12.54 -20.10
CA GLN A 180 -6.47 -13.67 -19.57
C GLN A 180 -7.34 -14.43 -18.56
N PRO A 181 -7.56 -15.75 -18.75
CA PRO A 181 -8.31 -16.57 -17.82
C PRO A 181 -7.49 -16.82 -16.54
N ILE A 182 -8.07 -16.53 -15.39
CA ILE A 182 -7.53 -16.84 -14.06
C ILE A 182 -8.32 -18.02 -13.48
N TYR A 183 -7.61 -19.08 -13.14
CA TYR A 183 -8.17 -20.29 -12.54
C TYR A 183 -8.02 -20.23 -11.03
N PHE A 184 -9.11 -20.44 -10.32
CA PHE A 184 -9.12 -20.63 -8.88
C PHE A 184 -9.39 -22.11 -8.60
N ILE A 185 -8.66 -22.70 -7.66
CA ILE A 185 -8.73 -24.14 -7.35
C ILE A 185 -10.17 -24.59 -7.01
N PHE A 186 -10.99 -23.69 -6.46
CA PHE A 186 -12.36 -23.98 -6.01
C PHE A 186 -13.46 -23.48 -6.95
N PHE A 187 -13.11 -22.81 -8.05
CA PHE A 187 -14.10 -22.23 -8.96
C PHE A 187 -14.03 -22.91 -10.33
N PRO A 188 -15.12 -23.57 -10.79
CA PRO A 188 -15.08 -24.44 -11.97
C PRO A 188 -14.90 -23.70 -13.30
N ALA A 189 -15.10 -22.38 -13.34
CA ALA A 189 -14.97 -21.58 -14.55
C ALA A 189 -13.86 -20.52 -14.40
N PRO A 190 -13.00 -20.29 -15.40
CA PRO A 190 -12.00 -19.23 -15.30
C PRO A 190 -12.65 -17.85 -15.28
N ILE A 191 -12.10 -16.94 -14.47
CA ILE A 191 -12.51 -15.53 -14.43
C ILE A 191 -11.52 -14.72 -15.26
N LYS A 192 -12.03 -13.86 -16.17
CA LYS A 192 -11.15 -12.96 -16.93
C LYS A 192 -10.52 -11.92 -16.00
N ALA A 193 -9.23 -11.65 -16.20
CA ALA A 193 -8.46 -10.71 -15.37
C ALA A 193 -9.19 -9.38 -15.10
N LYS A 194 -9.80 -8.75 -16.11
CA LYS A 194 -10.52 -7.48 -15.94
C LYS A 194 -11.63 -7.53 -14.88
N TYR A 195 -12.36 -8.64 -14.78
CA TYR A 195 -13.44 -8.77 -13.80
C TYR A 195 -12.90 -8.98 -12.39
N LEU A 196 -11.79 -9.73 -12.26
CA LEU A 196 -11.09 -9.89 -10.99
C LEU A 196 -10.60 -8.53 -10.46
N VAL A 197 -9.94 -7.74 -11.31
CA VAL A 197 -9.41 -6.43 -10.95
C VAL A 197 -10.51 -5.44 -10.58
N ILE A 198 -11.58 -5.37 -11.37
CA ILE A 198 -12.73 -4.48 -11.06
C ILE A 198 -13.39 -4.91 -9.75
N GLY A 199 -13.66 -6.20 -9.58
CA GLY A 199 -14.29 -6.73 -8.37
C GLY A 199 -13.45 -6.45 -7.12
N TYR A 200 -12.13 -6.66 -7.20
CA TYR A 200 -11.26 -6.41 -6.06
C TYR A 200 -11.09 -4.92 -5.77
N GLY A 201 -10.97 -4.07 -6.79
CA GLY A 201 -10.96 -2.61 -6.60
C GLY A 201 -12.25 -2.07 -5.97
N LEU A 202 -13.42 -2.60 -6.35
CA LEU A 202 -14.70 -2.25 -5.72
C LEU A 202 -14.79 -2.75 -4.28
N LEU A 203 -14.27 -3.94 -3.99
CA LEU A 203 -14.19 -4.46 -2.62
C LEU A 203 -13.33 -3.56 -1.75
N GLU A 204 -12.13 -3.20 -2.19
CA GLU A 204 -11.24 -2.27 -1.48
C GLU A 204 -11.90 -0.91 -1.23
N LEU A 205 -12.58 -0.35 -2.25
CA LEU A 205 -13.35 0.90 -2.08
C LEU A 205 -14.44 0.75 -1.03
N SER A 206 -15.21 -0.35 -1.08
CA SER A 206 -16.28 -0.58 -0.11
C SER A 206 -15.76 -0.72 1.32
N ARG A 207 -14.56 -1.28 1.49
CA ARG A 207 -13.92 -1.49 2.80
C ARG A 207 -13.28 -0.21 3.32
N GLY A 208 -12.59 0.56 2.47
CA GLY A 208 -12.04 1.86 2.87
C GLY A 208 -13.11 2.86 3.30
N LEU A 209 -14.33 2.77 2.76
CA LEU A 209 -15.46 3.60 3.16
C LEU A 209 -16.13 3.18 4.48
N GLN A 210 -15.97 1.93 4.92
CA GLN A 210 -16.44 1.48 6.23
C GLN A 210 -15.42 1.92 7.28
N TYR A 211 -15.83 2.61 8.36
CA TYR A 211 -14.84 3.14 9.30
C TYR A 211 -14.25 2.05 10.21
N ASN A 212 -13.00 1.66 9.96
CA ASN A 212 -12.13 0.97 10.92
C ASN A 212 -10.72 1.62 10.89
N PRO A 213 -10.34 2.40 11.91
CA PRO A 213 -9.10 3.20 11.88
C PRO A 213 -7.82 2.40 11.63
N ALA A 214 -7.79 1.12 12.04
CA ALA A 214 -6.63 0.24 11.79
C ALA A 214 -6.58 -0.34 10.36
N ASP A 215 -7.72 -0.54 9.71
CA ASP A 215 -7.79 -1.22 8.39
C ASP A 215 -7.96 -0.23 7.22
N ASN A 216 -8.55 0.93 7.46
CA ASN A 216 -8.94 1.87 6.39
C ASN A 216 -7.76 2.45 5.64
N ILE A 217 -6.68 2.74 6.36
CA ILE A 217 -5.45 3.30 5.80
C ILE A 217 -4.88 2.35 4.74
N ALA A 218 -4.89 1.04 5.02
CA ALA A 218 -4.44 0.02 4.07
C ALA A 218 -5.30 -0.01 2.79
N HIS A 219 -6.62 0.10 2.92
CA HIS A 219 -7.53 0.09 1.76
C HIS A 219 -7.34 1.31 0.84
N PHE A 220 -7.14 2.51 1.40
CA PHE A 220 -6.88 3.70 0.59
C PHE A 220 -5.49 3.70 -0.04
N ALA A 221 -4.49 3.11 0.61
CA ALA A 221 -3.18 2.88 -0.01
C ALA A 221 -3.29 1.93 -1.23
N HIS A 222 -4.09 0.85 -1.14
CA HIS A 222 -4.34 -0.05 -2.27
C HIS A 222 -4.99 0.68 -3.45
N LEU A 223 -6.05 1.45 -3.19
CA LEU A 223 -6.75 2.25 -4.20
C LEU A 223 -5.84 3.31 -4.80
N GLY A 224 -5.01 3.96 -3.98
CA GLY A 224 -4.00 4.91 -4.43
C GLY A 224 -3.03 4.27 -5.44
N GLY A 225 -2.56 3.05 -5.14
CA GLY A 225 -1.74 2.27 -6.07
C GLY A 225 -2.42 2.01 -7.42
N MET A 226 -3.71 1.66 -7.40
CA MET A 226 -4.51 1.49 -8.62
C MET A 226 -4.70 2.81 -9.38
N VAL A 227 -4.99 3.92 -8.70
CA VAL A 227 -5.19 5.24 -9.33
C VAL A 227 -3.89 5.70 -10.00
N ILE A 228 -2.77 5.67 -9.27
CA ILE A 228 -1.48 6.07 -9.81
C ILE A 228 -1.05 5.14 -10.94
N GLY A 229 -1.24 3.83 -10.76
CA GLY A 229 -0.98 2.83 -11.78
C GLY A 229 -1.76 3.09 -13.07
N PHE A 230 -3.04 3.47 -12.95
CA PHE A 230 -3.88 3.83 -14.10
C PHE A 230 -3.33 5.07 -14.82
N LEU A 231 -3.01 6.14 -14.08
CA LEU A 231 -2.50 7.38 -14.64
C LEU A 231 -1.19 7.17 -15.41
N ILE A 232 -0.26 6.37 -14.86
CA ILE A 232 0.99 6.01 -15.53
C ILE A 232 0.72 5.25 -16.84
N LEU A 233 -0.18 4.25 -16.81
CA LEU A 233 -0.52 3.46 -17.99
C LEU A 233 -1.17 4.30 -19.08
N GLN A 234 -2.05 5.23 -18.72
CA GLN A 234 -2.68 6.13 -19.68
C GLN A 234 -1.66 7.06 -20.33
N TYR A 235 -0.71 7.57 -19.56
CA TYR A 235 0.42 8.36 -20.09
C TYR A 235 1.27 7.52 -21.06
N TRP A 236 1.65 6.30 -20.68
CA TRP A 236 2.43 5.39 -21.54
C TRP A 236 1.68 5.01 -22.82
N LYS A 237 0.39 4.69 -22.73
CA LYS A 237 -0.45 4.39 -23.89
C LYS A 237 -0.51 5.57 -24.85
N LYS A 238 -0.67 6.79 -24.34
CA LYS A 238 -0.67 8.01 -25.15
C LYS A 238 0.68 8.23 -25.85
N LYS A 239 1.79 7.99 -25.15
CA LYS A 239 3.14 8.20 -25.68
C LYS A 239 3.58 7.13 -26.69
N ASN A 240 3.26 5.86 -26.43
CA ASN A 240 3.78 4.72 -27.19
C ASN A 240 2.74 4.09 -28.14
N GLY A 241 1.48 4.50 -28.06
CA GLY A 241 0.36 3.91 -28.81
C GLY A 241 -0.09 2.53 -28.31
N THR A 242 0.62 1.92 -27.35
CA THR A 242 0.32 0.59 -26.80
C THR A 242 0.77 0.45 -25.36
N LEU A 243 0.14 -0.49 -24.64
CA LEU A 243 0.58 -0.94 -23.31
C LEU A 243 1.54 -2.14 -23.36
N MET A 244 1.75 -2.73 -24.54
CA MET A 244 2.54 -3.96 -24.72
C MET A 244 4.04 -3.71 -24.91
N ARG A 245 4.48 -2.44 -24.97
CA ARG A 245 5.87 -2.05 -25.22
C ARG A 245 6.29 -0.84 -24.42
#